data_AF-M1X5X2-F1
#
_entry.id   AF-M1X5X2-F1
#
_cell.length_a   1.000
_cell.length_b   1.000
_cell.length_c   1.000
_cell.angle_alpha   90.00
_cell.angle_beta   90.00
_cell.angle_gamma   90.00
#
_symmetry.space_group_name_H-M   'P 1'
#
loop_
_entity.id
_entity.type
_entity.pdbx_description
1 polymer ?
#
loop_
_entity_poly.entity_id
_entity_poly.type
_entity_poly.pdbx_seq_one_letter_code
_entity_poly.pdbx_strand_id
1 'polypeptide(L)' 'MVVFRQHIIPFLVIIAFLFALVVVSARIFLPSDMAKPAPIVSEFEQSKLYIPLSKALH' A
#
# COMPACT_ATOMS: atom_id res chain seq x y z
N MET A 1 -39.74 8.41 10.03
CA MET A 1 -39.78 8.12 8.58
C MET A 1 -38.90 6.91 8.29
N VAL A 2 -39.51 5.75 8.06
CA VAL A 2 -38.81 4.46 7.94
C VAL A 2 -38.21 4.27 6.53
N VAL A 3 -38.86 4.81 5.51
CA VAL A 3 -38.50 4.66 4.09
C VAL A 3 -37.11 5.25 3.78
N PHE A 4 -36.81 6.45 4.28
CA PHE A 4 -35.54 7.13 4.06
C PHE A 4 -34.35 6.30 4.56
N ARG A 5 -34.40 5.87 5.83
CA ARG A 5 -33.28 5.12 6.44
C ARG A 5 -33.14 3.70 5.90
N GLN A 6 -34.21 3.07 5.43
CA GLN A 6 -34.14 1.69 4.93
C GLN A 6 -33.79 1.58 3.45
N HIS A 7 -34.00 2.62 2.65
CA HIS A 7 -33.72 2.55 1.20
C HIS A 7 -32.57 3.47 0.80
N ILE A 8 -32.54 4.69 1.35
CA ILE A 8 -31.57 5.70 0.92
C ILE A 8 -30.21 5.46 1.60
N ILE A 9 -30.19 5.14 2.90
CA ILE A 9 -28.93 4.83 3.61
C ILE A 9 -28.23 3.61 3.00
N PRO A 10 -28.89 2.45 2.78
CA PRO A 10 -28.20 1.29 2.24
C PRO A 10 -27.69 1.52 0.82
N PHE A 11 -28.43 2.26 0.00
CA PHE A 11 -27.99 2.63 -1.34
C PHE A 11 -26.76 3.55 -1.31
N LEU A 12 -26.75 4.55 -0.41
CA LEU A 12 -25.58 5.42 -0.18
C LEU A 12 -24.35 4.63 0.27
N VAL A 13 -24.52 3.63 1.13
CA VAL A 13 -23.41 2.77 1.58
C VAL A 13 -22.80 2.01 0.40
N ILE A 14 -23.63 1.47 -0.50
CA ILE A 14 -23.13 0.79 -1.71
C ILE A 14 -22.38 1.76 -2.62
N ILE A 15 -22.93 2.96 -2.85
CA ILE A 15 -22.24 3.98 -3.66
C ILE A 15 -20.90 4.37 -3.04
N ALA A 16 -20.88 4.65 -1.74
CA ALA A 16 -19.66 5.00 -1.02
C ALA A 16 -18.64 3.86 -1.04
N PHE A 17 -19.08 2.62 -0.91
CA PHE A 17 -18.23 1.44 -1.01
C PHE A 17 -17.61 1.31 -2.40
N LEU A 18 -18.41 1.41 -3.46
CA LEU A 18 -17.90 1.34 -4.84
C LEU A 18 -16.95 2.50 -5.15
N PHE A 19 -17.27 3.70 -4.67
CA PHE A 19 -16.39 4.85 -4.80
C PHE A 19 -15.06 4.62 -4.07
N ALA A 20 -15.09 4.18 -2.82
CA ALA A 20 -13.89 3.87 -2.05
C ALA A 20 -13.06 2.77 -2.72
N LEU A 21 -13.71 1.72 -3.23
CA LEU A 21 -13.05 0.64 -3.97
C LEU A 21 -12.29 1.20 -5.18
N VAL A 22 -12.94 2.02 -6.01
CA VAL A 22 -12.31 2.63 -7.19
C VAL A 22 -11.17 3.55 -6.80
N VAL A 23 -11.36 4.43 -5.80
CA VAL A 23 -10.32 5.37 -5.35
C VAL A 23 -9.09 4.64 -4.82
N VAL A 24 -9.29 3.62 -3.97
CA VAL A 24 -8.20 2.83 -3.38
C VAL A 24 -7.48 2.04 -4.47
N SER A 25 -8.21 1.39 -5.38
CA SER A 25 -7.60 0.68 -6.50
C SER A 25 -6.83 1.61 -7.44
N ALA A 26 -7.38 2.79 -7.76
CA ALA A 26 -6.72 3.76 -8.61
C ALA A 26 -5.43 4.31 -7.97
N ARG A 27 -5.43 4.51 -6.64
CA ARG A 27 -4.29 5.06 -5.89
C ARG A 27 -3.00 4.26 -6.08
N ILE A 28 -3.09 2.94 -6.20
CA ILE A 28 -1.93 2.05 -6.43
C ILE A 28 -1.25 2.34 -7.78
N PHE A 29 -2.02 2.76 -8.78
CA PHE A 29 -1.53 3.06 -10.12
C PHE A 29 -1.16 4.53 -10.32
N LEU A 30 -1.19 5.35 -9.27
CA LEU A 30 -0.72 6.73 -9.39
C LEU A 30 0.81 6.74 -9.61
N PRO A 31 1.33 7.61 -10.49
CA PRO A 31 2.76 7.73 -10.72
C PRO A 31 3.56 7.94 -9.43
N SER A 32 2.98 8.65 -8.45
CA SER A 32 3.58 8.88 -7.14
C SER A 32 3.74 7.61 -6.29
N ASP A 33 2.84 6.63 -6.42
CA ASP A 33 2.90 5.35 -5.69
C ASP A 33 3.95 4.42 -6.34
N MET A 34 4.01 4.40 -7.69
CA MET A 34 4.99 3.63 -8.47
C MET A 34 6.35 4.33 -8.66
N ALA A 35 6.53 5.56 -8.19
CA ALA A 35 7.75 6.35 -8.41
C ALA A 35 8.97 5.82 -7.65
N LYS A 36 8.77 4.94 -6.66
CA LYS A 36 9.87 4.40 -5.88
C LYS A 36 10.57 3.28 -6.66
N PRO A 37 11.85 3.45 -7.04
CA PRO A 37 12.62 2.38 -7.65
C PRO A 37 12.65 1.18 -6.70
N ALA A 38 12.61 -0.03 -7.24
CA ALA A 38 12.89 -1.22 -6.46
C ALA A 38 14.26 -1.06 -5.77
N PRO A 39 14.44 -1.59 -4.55
CA PRO A 39 15.75 -1.59 -3.90
C PRO A 39 16.79 -2.24 -4.82
N ILE A 40 17.71 -1.41 -5.33
CA ILE A 40 18.83 -1.85 -6.19
C ILE A 40 19.92 -2.59 -5.41
N VAL A 41 19.87 -2.49 -4.07
CA VAL A 41 20.53 -3.41 -3.15
C VAL A 41 19.42 -4.19 -2.48
N SER A 42 19.39 -5.50 -2.67
CA SER A 42 18.65 -6.36 -1.77
C SER A 42 19.20 -6.11 -0.37
N GLU A 43 18.36 -5.79 0.61
CA GLU A 43 18.74 -5.62 2.02
C GLU A 43 19.66 -6.77 2.51
N PHE A 44 19.49 -7.94 1.89
CA PHE A 44 20.30 -9.15 2.05
C PHE A 44 21.80 -8.98 1.68
N GLU A 45 22.15 -8.19 0.67
CA GLU A 45 23.53 -7.89 0.26
C GLU A 45 24.21 -6.86 1.19
N GLN A 46 23.42 -5.93 1.73
CA GLN A 46 23.93 -4.92 2.68
C GLN A 46 24.37 -5.58 4.01
N SER A 47 23.72 -6.68 4.41
CA SER A 47 24.14 -7.50 5.56
C SER A 47 25.47 -8.25 5.32
N LYS A 48 25.77 -8.63 4.07
CA LYS A 48 27.03 -9.29 3.68
C LYS A 48 28.20 -8.31 3.55
N LEU A 49 27.92 -7.05 3.26
CA LEU A 49 28.93 -5.98 3.19
C LEU A 49 29.33 -5.46 4.57
N TYR A 50 28.46 -5.62 5.58
CA TYR A 50 28.69 -5.23 6.97
C TYR A 50 29.05 -6.42 7.88
N ILE A 51 29.82 -7.38 7.37
CA ILE A 51 30.62 -8.25 8.26
C ILE A 51 31.89 -7.45 8.52
N PRO A 52 32.05 -6.78 9.68
CA PRO A 52 33.29 -6.07 9.94
C PRO A 52 34.42 -7.11 9.92
N LEU A 53 35.45 -6.83 9.12
CA LEU A 53 36.67 -7.62 8.99
C LEU A 53 37.30 -7.97 10.36
N SER A 54 36.95 -7.21 11.42
CA SER A 54 37.32 -7.47 12.81
C SER A 54 36.88 -8.84 13.34
N LYS A 55 35.85 -9.47 12.78
CA LYS A 55 35.37 -10.81 13.20
C LYS A 55 35.89 -11.95 12.32
N ALA A 56 36.56 -11.63 11.21
CA ALA A 56 37.15 -12.63 10.31
C ALA A 56 38.63 -12.94 10.65
N LEU A 57 39.21 -12.21 11.61
CA LEU A 57 40.64 -12.26 11.97
C LEU A 57 40.89 -12.70 13.43
N HIS A 58 39.93 -13.35 14.07
CA HIS A 58 40.09 -14.03 15.36
C HIS A 58 39.39 -15.39 15.36
#